data_AF-A0A835GXE6-F1
#
_entry.id   AF-A0A835GXE6-F1
#
_cell.length_a   1.000
_cell.length_b   1.000
_cell.length_c   1.000
_cell.angle_alpha   90.00
_cell.angle_beta   90.00
_cell.angle_gamma   90.00
#
_symmetry.space_group_name_H-M   'P 1'
#
loop_
_entity.id
_entity.type
_entity.pdbx_description
1 polymer ?
#
loop_
_entity_poly.entity_id
_entity_poly.type
_entity_poly.pdbx_seq_one_letter_code
_entity_poly.pdbx_strand_id
1 'polypeptide(L)'
;MASSNSAKSSSDKTKVLQALLKANNLEQQSLNSAGLKSFDEFSPVNFEDPYPSQRTVAVQSTLSSARQSAKQQDKSTAGERPTPTVASDALIPFSGIHIIYAPRKKLSSFTPSSLMLDYIVHQINFNLVDNFYFKRSAPDYHPYILRLYFAIIFWIQCLRAGHDVADLDVSKHQFLIRFLDAHPLESLPVPGPLIPLFKTLCSSQPEIPTYSKVYPKLPAIIGPDRRSNFIREATDAFLLPNVPGIFALLENLNSIINADQPRFPKKGAHIPVTATALQATIFGHHTFPVPADRTDLDKWSE
;
A
#
# COMPACT_ATOMS: atom_id res chain seq x y z
N MET A 1 -2.46 28.69 11.40
CA MET A 1 -3.02 28.74 12.77
C MET A 1 -4.09 27.64 12.96
N ALA A 2 -3.71 26.35 12.96
CA ALA A 2 -4.70 25.24 13.02
C ALA A 2 -4.20 24.00 13.79
N SER A 3 -3.46 24.17 14.90
CA SER A 3 -2.87 23.05 15.67
C SER A 3 -3.42 22.88 17.10
N SER A 4 -4.38 23.68 17.55
CA SER A 4 -4.81 23.68 18.96
C SER A 4 -6.05 22.83 19.29
N ASN A 5 -6.72 22.24 18.30
CA ASN A 5 -7.99 21.51 18.53
C ASN A 5 -7.85 20.00 18.79
N SER A 6 -6.70 19.39 18.51
CA SER A 6 -6.48 17.94 18.69
C SER A 6 -6.35 17.54 20.17
N ALA A 7 -5.63 18.31 20.98
CA ALA A 7 -5.32 17.96 22.37
C ALA A 7 -6.56 17.94 23.29
N LYS A 8 -7.58 18.77 23.02
CA LYS A 8 -8.81 18.80 23.82
C LYS A 8 -9.65 17.53 23.64
N SER A 9 -9.69 16.96 22.44
CA SER A 9 -10.50 15.76 22.15
C SER A 9 -10.00 14.50 22.86
N SER A 10 -8.68 14.37 23.06
CA SER A 10 -8.11 13.21 23.77
C SER A 10 -8.37 13.24 25.28
N SER A 11 -8.40 14.43 25.87
CA SER A 11 -8.62 14.60 27.31
C SER A 11 -10.05 14.28 27.76
N ASP A 12 -11.04 14.42 26.87
CA ASP A 12 -12.43 14.13 27.23
C ASP A 12 -12.73 12.62 27.17
N LYS A 13 -12.10 11.88 26.24
CA LYS A 13 -12.26 10.43 26.13
C LYS A 13 -11.68 9.68 27.35
N THR A 14 -10.56 10.15 27.89
CA THR A 14 -9.94 9.54 29.08
C THR A 14 -10.80 9.73 30.33
N LYS A 15 -11.45 10.89 30.48
CA LYS A 15 -12.38 11.17 31.60
C LYS A 15 -13.62 10.29 31.55
N VAL A 16 -14.20 10.07 30.37
CA VAL A 16 -15.37 9.18 30.20
C VAL A 16 -15.00 7.72 30.55
N LEU A 17 -13.82 7.27 30.14
CA LEU A 17 -13.35 5.92 30.44
C LEU A 17 -13.07 5.72 31.93
N GLN A 18 -12.46 6.71 32.60
CA GLN A 18 -12.28 6.71 34.06
C GLN A 18 -13.62 6.68 34.81
N ALA A 19 -14.62 7.45 34.37
CA ALA A 19 -15.94 7.45 34.97
C ALA A 19 -16.64 6.08 34.85
N LEU A 20 -16.51 5.40 33.70
CA LEU A 20 -17.06 4.06 33.48
C LEU A 20 -16.36 2.99 34.32
N LEU A 21 -15.03 3.05 34.45
CA LEU A 21 -14.28 2.11 35.28
C LEU A 21 -14.64 2.25 36.76
N LYS A 22 -14.79 3.50 37.23
CA LYS A 22 -15.20 3.80 38.60
C LYS A 22 -16.64 3.37 38.90
N ALA A 23 -17.55 3.57 37.96
CA ALA A 23 -18.95 3.14 38.10
C ALA A 23 -19.11 1.62 38.25
N ASN A 24 -18.19 0.83 37.70
CA ASN A 24 -18.23 -0.63 37.71
C ASN A 24 -17.31 -1.27 38.77
N ASN A 25 -16.65 -0.49 39.64
CA ASN A 25 -15.65 -0.98 40.60
C ASN A 25 -14.50 -1.81 39.97
N LEU A 26 -14.22 -1.60 38.68
CA LEU A 26 -13.17 -2.33 37.94
C LEU A 26 -11.79 -1.69 38.06
N GLU A 27 -11.72 -0.53 38.72
CA GLU A 27 -10.51 0.28 38.84
C GLU A 27 -9.36 -0.50 39.50
N GLN A 28 -9.63 -1.15 40.64
CA GLN A 28 -8.61 -1.91 41.38
C GLN A 28 -8.15 -3.17 40.63
N GLN A 29 -9.06 -3.86 39.93
CA GLN A 29 -8.69 -5.06 39.15
C GLN A 29 -7.80 -4.68 37.95
N SER A 30 -8.15 -3.59 37.26
CA SER A 30 -7.34 -3.08 36.15
C SER A 30 -5.96 -2.63 36.61
N LEU A 31 -5.86 -1.89 37.73
CA LEU A 31 -4.59 -1.43 38.29
C LEU A 31 -3.68 -2.59 38.70
N ASN A 32 -4.24 -3.59 39.38
CA ASN A 32 -3.50 -4.78 39.79
C ASN A 32 -3.01 -5.60 38.58
N SER A 33 -3.81 -5.70 37.51
CA SER A 33 -3.41 -6.41 36.29
C SER A 33 -2.29 -5.70 35.52
N ALA A 34 -2.22 -4.37 35.60
CA ALA A 34 -1.21 -3.56 34.92
C ALA A 34 0.05 -3.32 35.77
N GLY A 35 0.06 -3.73 37.05
CA GLY A 35 1.17 -3.46 37.98
C GLY A 35 1.32 -2.00 38.37
N LEU A 36 0.26 -1.19 38.21
CA LEU A 36 0.27 0.26 38.45
C LEU A 36 -0.37 0.58 39.80
N LYS A 37 0.11 1.65 40.45
CA LYS A 37 -0.41 2.07 41.76
C LYS A 37 -1.58 3.04 41.65
N SER A 38 -1.68 3.76 40.54
CA SER A 38 -2.76 4.73 40.27
C SER A 38 -2.93 4.95 38.76
N PHE A 39 -4.13 5.31 38.32
CA PHE A 39 -4.39 5.73 36.95
C PHE A 39 -3.75 7.08 36.60
N ASP A 40 -3.29 7.85 37.59
CA ASP A 40 -2.53 9.09 37.34
C ASP A 40 -1.14 8.82 36.74
N GLU A 41 -0.63 7.59 36.85
CA GLU A 41 0.60 7.16 36.15
C GLU A 41 0.41 7.10 34.63
N PHE A 42 -0.83 7.03 34.13
CA PHE A 42 -1.15 7.11 32.69
C PHE A 42 -1.20 8.54 32.15
N SER A 43 -0.94 9.56 32.97
CA SER A 43 -0.84 10.92 32.46
C SER A 43 0.28 11.00 31.40
N PRO A 44 0.03 11.57 30.22
CA PRO A 44 1.07 11.76 29.19
C PRO A 44 2.25 12.62 29.66
N VAL A 45 2.14 13.25 30.83
CA VAL A 45 3.22 14.01 31.47
C VAL A 45 4.23 13.08 32.18
N ASN A 46 3.82 11.88 32.58
CA ASN A 46 4.64 10.95 33.36
C ASN A 46 5.33 9.87 32.50
N PHE A 47 4.98 9.75 31.22
CA PHE A 47 5.76 8.96 30.28
C PHE A 47 7.00 9.78 29.89
N GLU A 48 8.15 9.44 30.47
CA GLU A 48 9.44 9.86 29.91
C GLU A 48 9.47 9.43 28.44
N ASP A 49 9.53 10.40 27.53
CA ASP A 49 9.57 10.15 26.10
C ASP A 49 10.78 9.25 25.80
N PRO A 50 10.59 7.98 25.38
CA PRO A 50 11.72 7.07 25.14
C PRO A 50 12.61 7.56 23.99
N TYR A 51 12.15 8.59 23.27
CA TYR A 51 12.89 9.33 22.27
C TYR A 51 13.00 10.79 22.72
N PRO A 52 14.01 11.15 23.55
CA PRO A 52 14.23 12.55 23.91
C PRO A 52 14.34 13.37 22.62
N SER A 53 13.39 14.28 22.44
CA SER A 53 13.35 15.19 21.30
C SER A 53 14.67 15.96 21.23
N GLN A 54 15.47 15.61 20.23
CA GLN A 54 16.61 16.36 19.73
C GLN A 54 17.64 16.78 20.79
N ARG A 55 18.46 15.82 21.24
CA ARG A 55 19.89 16.14 21.27
C ARG A 55 20.28 16.40 19.82
N THR A 56 20.52 17.66 19.49
CA THR A 56 21.27 18.07 18.31
C THR A 56 22.63 17.39 18.41
N VAL A 57 22.73 16.13 17.96
CA VAL A 57 24.00 15.54 17.62
C VAL A 57 24.48 16.39 16.47
N ALA A 58 25.36 17.34 16.77
CA ALA A 58 26.13 18.01 15.75
C ALA A 58 26.86 16.90 15.00
N VAL A 59 26.27 16.44 13.89
CA VAL A 59 26.93 15.58 12.93
C VAL A 59 28.03 16.46 12.36
N GLN A 60 29.18 16.41 13.01
CA GLN A 60 30.40 16.99 12.51
C GLN A 60 30.71 16.18 11.25
N SER A 61 30.23 16.68 10.12
CA SER A 61 30.53 16.20 8.78
C SER A 61 32.04 16.41 8.58
N THR A 62 32.84 15.46 9.03
CA THR A 62 34.25 15.37 8.69
C THR A 62 34.34 14.84 7.27
N LEU A 63 34.04 15.69 6.29
CA LEU A 63 34.33 15.49 4.86
C LEU A 63 35.85 15.49 4.58
N SER A 64 36.68 15.12 5.55
CA SER A 64 38.10 14.87 5.32
C SER A 64 38.26 13.41 4.95
N SER A 65 38.31 13.15 3.64
CA SER A 65 38.64 11.84 3.06
C SER A 65 40.13 11.49 3.22
N ALA A 66 40.87 12.23 4.04
CA ALA A 66 42.27 11.95 4.32
C ALA A 66 42.35 10.68 5.17
N ARG A 67 42.90 9.61 4.58
CA ARG A 67 43.24 8.36 5.25
C ARG A 67 44.10 8.70 6.47
N GLN A 68 43.50 8.72 7.66
CA GLN A 68 44.28 8.84 8.89
C GLN A 68 45.25 7.66 8.91
N SER A 69 46.55 7.96 8.79
CA SER A 69 47.60 6.97 8.94
C SER A 69 47.40 6.31 10.30
N ALA A 70 47.24 4.98 10.30
CA ALA A 70 47.08 4.21 11.53
C ALA A 70 48.17 4.66 12.51
N LYS A 71 47.76 5.25 13.65
CA LYS A 71 48.70 5.53 14.73
C LYS A 71 49.38 4.20 15.04
N GLN A 72 50.69 4.15 14.83
CA GLN A 72 51.50 2.99 15.19
C GLN A 72 51.22 2.73 16.68
N GLN A 73 50.56 1.61 16.98
CA GLN A 73 50.44 1.16 18.35
C GLN A 73 51.85 0.83 18.83
N ASP A 74 52.29 1.53 19.87
CA ASP A 74 53.58 1.29 20.52
C ASP A 74 53.65 -0.18 20.94
N LYS A 75 54.67 -0.88 20.40
CA LYS A 75 54.90 -2.32 20.55
C LYS A 75 55.46 -2.71 21.94
N SER A 76 55.53 -1.79 22.90
CA SER A 76 56.33 -1.93 24.12
C SER A 76 55.59 -2.49 25.34
N THR A 77 54.30 -2.80 25.26
CA THR A 77 53.52 -3.41 26.36
C THR A 77 52.92 -4.76 25.98
N ALA A 78 53.78 -5.77 25.81
CA ALA A 78 53.38 -7.18 25.74
C ALA A 78 53.10 -7.78 27.14
N GLY A 79 52.35 -7.05 27.97
CA GLY A 79 51.84 -7.53 29.26
C GLY A 79 50.45 -8.16 29.08
N GLU A 80 50.15 -9.17 29.89
CA GLU A 80 48.91 -9.97 29.89
C GLU A 80 47.67 -9.20 29.43
N ARG A 81 47.01 -9.71 28.38
CA ARG A 81 45.73 -9.13 27.94
C ARG A 81 44.72 -9.36 29.06
N PRO A 82 44.12 -8.30 29.65
CA PRO A 82 43.11 -8.47 30.68
C PRO A 82 41.96 -9.28 30.08
N THR A 83 41.60 -10.39 30.74
CA THR A 83 40.40 -11.16 30.38
C THR A 83 39.19 -10.24 30.48
N PRO A 84 38.35 -10.14 29.44
CA PRO A 84 37.21 -9.24 29.46
C PRO A 84 36.29 -9.61 30.62
N THR A 85 36.00 -8.63 31.48
CA THR A 85 35.17 -8.84 32.68
C THR A 85 33.69 -8.69 32.32
N VAL A 86 33.40 -7.91 31.27
CA VAL A 86 32.07 -7.64 30.75
C VAL A 86 32.06 -7.81 29.23
N ALA A 87 30.94 -8.25 28.65
CA ALA A 87 30.79 -8.41 27.19
C ALA A 87 31.06 -7.12 26.40
N SER A 88 30.84 -5.94 27.01
CA SER A 88 31.17 -4.64 26.44
C SER A 88 32.69 -4.42 26.26
N ASP A 89 33.53 -5.09 27.05
CA ASP A 89 34.99 -4.94 26.97
C ASP A 89 35.53 -5.49 25.64
N ALA A 90 34.84 -6.50 25.08
CA ALA A 90 35.15 -7.02 23.74
C ALA A 90 34.92 -5.98 22.63
N LEU A 91 34.13 -4.94 22.90
CA LEU A 91 33.83 -3.86 21.94
C LEU A 91 34.78 -2.66 22.08
N ILE A 92 35.58 -2.57 23.14
CA ILE A 92 36.53 -1.46 23.37
C ILE A 92 37.49 -1.26 22.18
N PRO A 93 38.05 -2.29 21.52
CA PRO A 93 38.90 -2.10 20.35
C PRO A 93 38.17 -1.48 19.15
N PHE A 94 36.84 -1.56 19.13
CA PHE A 94 35.98 -0.97 18.11
C PHE A 94 35.46 0.42 18.51
N SER A 95 35.69 0.85 19.75
CA SER A 95 35.36 2.21 20.20
C SER A 95 36.18 3.23 19.40
N GLY A 96 35.49 4.06 18.61
CA GLY A 96 36.12 5.03 17.71
C GLY A 96 36.42 4.52 16.30
N ILE A 97 36.15 3.25 15.99
CA ILE A 97 36.14 2.79 14.59
C ILE A 97 34.87 3.31 13.95
N HIS A 98 35.00 4.41 13.21
CA HIS A 98 33.92 4.88 12.34
C HIS A 98 33.81 3.92 11.15
N ILE A 99 32.61 3.34 10.94
CA ILE A 99 32.33 2.59 9.72
C ILE A 99 32.30 3.60 8.57
N ILE A 100 33.42 3.72 7.86
CA ILE A 100 33.52 4.58 6.68
C ILE A 100 32.86 3.84 5.52
N TYR A 101 31.60 4.17 5.24
CA TYR A 101 30.94 3.72 4.04
C TYR A 101 31.52 4.47 2.83
N ALA A 102 32.05 3.73 1.86
CA ALA A 102 32.39 4.32 0.57
C ALA A 102 31.12 4.97 -0.03
N PRO A 103 31.17 6.23 -0.49
CA PRO A 103 30.00 6.91 -1.02
C PRO A 103 29.52 6.18 -2.29
N ARG A 104 28.35 5.55 -2.20
CA ARG A 104 27.69 4.88 -3.33
C ARG A 104 26.57 5.79 -3.84
N LYS A 105 26.97 6.81 -4.61
CA LYS A 105 26.03 7.75 -5.24
C LYS A 105 25.19 7.14 -6.38
N LYS A 106 25.27 5.83 -6.61
CA LYS A 106 24.47 5.13 -7.63
C LYS A 106 23.01 5.07 -7.17
N LEU A 107 22.07 5.46 -8.03
CA LEU A 107 20.64 5.33 -7.80
C LEU A 107 20.27 3.88 -7.45
N SER A 108 19.47 3.72 -6.40
CA SER A 108 18.97 2.42 -5.96
C SER A 108 17.50 2.28 -6.35
N SER A 109 17.10 1.09 -6.79
CA SER A 109 15.73 0.82 -7.20
C SER A 109 15.21 -0.47 -6.59
N PHE A 110 13.90 -0.55 -6.34
CA PHE A 110 13.23 -1.78 -5.95
C PHE A 110 12.04 -2.07 -6.86
N THR A 111 11.64 -3.35 -6.95
CA THR A 111 10.42 -3.74 -7.67
C THR A 111 9.25 -3.72 -6.68
N PRO A 112 8.25 -2.86 -6.86
CA PRO A 112 7.11 -2.81 -5.94
C PRO A 112 6.21 -4.02 -6.14
N SER A 113 5.57 -4.48 -5.06
CA SER A 113 4.60 -5.59 -5.10
C SER A 113 3.16 -5.07 -5.02
N SER A 114 2.28 -5.55 -5.90
CA SER A 114 0.85 -5.25 -5.92
C SER A 114 -0.01 -6.27 -5.17
N LEU A 115 0.57 -7.36 -4.65
CA LEU A 115 -0.22 -8.43 -4.04
C LEU A 115 -1.14 -7.93 -2.91
N MET A 116 -0.63 -6.98 -2.11
CA MET A 116 -1.43 -6.35 -1.05
C MET A 116 -2.51 -5.42 -1.62
N LEU A 117 -2.23 -4.71 -2.72
CA LEU A 117 -3.22 -3.89 -3.42
C LEU A 117 -4.36 -4.78 -3.93
N ASP A 118 -4.02 -5.88 -4.61
CA ASP A 118 -4.98 -6.82 -5.17
C ASP A 118 -5.84 -7.46 -4.08
N TYR A 119 -5.23 -7.83 -2.95
CA TYR A 119 -5.95 -8.34 -1.79
C TYR A 119 -6.95 -7.33 -1.23
N ILE A 120 -6.52 -6.10 -0.94
CA ILE A 120 -7.40 -5.05 -0.38
C ILE A 120 -8.52 -4.72 -1.37
N VAL A 121 -8.19 -4.55 -2.65
CA VAL A 121 -9.19 -4.28 -3.69
C VAL A 121 -10.16 -5.45 -3.85
N HIS A 122 -9.70 -6.70 -3.69
CA HIS A 122 -10.58 -7.86 -3.68
C HIS A 122 -11.55 -7.83 -2.49
N GLN A 123 -11.09 -7.48 -1.30
CA GLN A 123 -11.96 -7.34 -0.12
C GLN A 123 -12.96 -6.19 -0.28
N ILE A 124 -12.56 -5.05 -0.86
CA ILE A 124 -13.46 -3.95 -1.19
C ILE A 124 -14.54 -4.45 -2.17
N ASN A 125 -14.13 -5.12 -3.24
CA ASN A 125 -15.04 -5.69 -4.23
C ASN A 125 -16.04 -6.68 -3.60
N PHE A 126 -15.57 -7.56 -2.74
CA PHE A 126 -16.41 -8.53 -2.06
C PHE A 126 -17.52 -7.84 -1.26
N ASN A 127 -17.16 -6.82 -0.47
CA ASN A 127 -18.13 -6.04 0.32
C ASN A 127 -19.08 -5.22 -0.54
N LEU A 128 -18.61 -4.63 -1.65
CA LEU A 128 -19.45 -3.85 -2.56
C LEU A 128 -20.46 -4.73 -3.30
N VAL A 129 -20.03 -5.91 -3.77
CA VAL A 129 -20.90 -6.86 -4.45
C VAL A 129 -21.91 -7.47 -3.49
N ASP A 130 -21.58 -7.68 -2.22
CA ASP A 130 -22.57 -8.20 -1.25
C ASP A 130 -23.60 -7.13 -0.82
N ASN A 131 -23.25 -5.85 -0.93
CA ASN A 131 -24.11 -4.76 -0.50
C ASN A 131 -25.31 -4.52 -1.46
N PHE A 132 -26.51 -4.77 -0.96
CA PHE A 132 -27.77 -4.60 -1.70
C PHE A 132 -27.99 -3.17 -2.22
N TYR A 133 -27.75 -2.14 -1.39
CA TYR A 133 -27.97 -0.75 -1.77
C TYR A 133 -26.98 -0.28 -2.82
N PHE A 134 -25.72 -0.72 -2.72
CA PHE A 134 -24.70 -0.38 -3.70
C PHE A 134 -25.06 -0.90 -5.09
N LYS A 135 -25.45 -2.18 -5.19
CA LYS A 135 -25.93 -2.79 -6.44
C LYS A 135 -27.09 -2.00 -7.06
N ARG A 136 -27.99 -1.48 -6.23
CA ARG A 136 -29.11 -0.65 -6.69
C ARG A 136 -28.65 0.71 -7.21
N SER A 137 -27.67 1.33 -6.56
CA SER A 137 -27.16 2.66 -6.96
C SER A 137 -26.22 2.62 -8.18
N ALA A 138 -25.51 1.51 -8.38
CA ALA A 138 -24.49 1.34 -9.41
C ALA A 138 -24.66 -0.03 -10.10
N PRO A 139 -25.69 -0.21 -10.94
CA PRO A 139 -25.96 -1.49 -11.60
C PRO A 139 -24.85 -1.89 -12.57
N ASP A 140 -24.18 -0.91 -13.18
CA ASP A 140 -23.09 -1.14 -14.16
C ASP A 140 -21.73 -1.37 -13.50
N TYR A 141 -21.70 -1.54 -12.18
CA TYR A 141 -20.47 -1.78 -11.46
C TYR A 141 -19.85 -3.13 -11.83
N HIS A 142 -18.59 -3.10 -12.26
CA HIS A 142 -17.84 -4.31 -12.55
C HIS A 142 -16.51 -4.35 -11.74
N PRO A 143 -16.23 -5.42 -10.96
CA PRO A 143 -15.03 -5.52 -10.13
C PRO A 143 -13.68 -5.29 -10.85
N TYR A 144 -13.58 -5.74 -12.10
CA TYR A 144 -12.39 -5.52 -12.94
C TYR A 144 -12.11 -4.04 -13.23
N ILE A 145 -13.14 -3.19 -13.33
CA ILE A 145 -12.94 -1.76 -13.58
C ILE A 145 -12.29 -1.11 -12.36
N LEU A 146 -12.73 -1.46 -11.15
CA LEU A 146 -12.11 -0.98 -9.92
C LEU A 146 -10.65 -1.46 -9.78
N ARG A 147 -10.38 -2.73 -10.13
CA ARG A 147 -9.02 -3.27 -10.17
C ARG A 147 -8.14 -2.52 -11.17
N LEU A 148 -8.65 -2.29 -12.38
CA LEU A 148 -7.94 -1.57 -13.43
C LEU A 148 -7.63 -0.13 -13.00
N TYR A 149 -8.60 0.55 -12.39
CA TYR A 149 -8.42 1.91 -11.87
C TYR A 149 -7.25 2.00 -10.89
N PHE A 150 -7.23 1.17 -9.85
CA PHE A 150 -6.13 1.22 -8.87
C PHE A 150 -4.81 0.70 -9.41
N ALA A 151 -4.85 -0.24 -10.35
CA ALA A 151 -3.67 -0.73 -11.06
C ALA A 151 -3.00 0.40 -11.87
N ILE A 152 -3.79 1.24 -12.56
CA ILE A 152 -3.28 2.42 -13.27
C ILE A 152 -2.68 3.42 -12.27
N ILE A 153 -3.37 3.72 -11.17
CA ILE A 153 -2.83 4.63 -10.15
C ILE A 153 -1.50 4.11 -9.60
N PHE A 154 -1.38 2.81 -9.34
CA PHE A 154 -0.13 2.19 -8.90
C PHE A 154 1.01 2.47 -9.88
N TRP A 155 0.77 2.29 -11.18
CA TRP A 155 1.77 2.55 -12.21
C TRP A 155 2.13 4.03 -12.28
N ILE A 156 1.14 4.93 -12.23
CA ILE A 156 1.35 6.38 -12.23
C ILE A 156 2.19 6.82 -11.03
N GLN A 157 1.94 6.29 -9.83
CA GLN A 157 2.76 6.61 -8.66
C GLN A 157 4.21 6.13 -8.80
N CYS A 158 4.43 4.96 -9.38
CA CYS A 158 5.78 4.49 -9.68
C CYS A 158 6.50 5.41 -10.69
N LEU A 159 5.80 5.85 -11.74
CA LEU A 159 6.34 6.80 -12.72
C LEU A 159 6.66 8.16 -12.10
N ARG A 160 5.82 8.65 -11.17
CA ARG A 160 6.09 9.90 -10.43
C ARG A 160 7.34 9.79 -9.57
N ALA A 161 7.53 8.67 -8.87
CA ALA A 161 8.73 8.44 -8.09
C ALA A 161 9.99 8.35 -8.98
N GLY A 162 9.88 7.71 -10.15
CA GLY A 162 10.94 7.69 -11.16
C GLY A 162 11.27 9.08 -11.74
N HIS A 163 10.26 9.93 -11.89
CA HIS A 163 10.43 11.32 -12.33
C HIS A 163 11.20 12.16 -11.30
N ASP A 164 10.91 12.01 -10.00
CA ASP A 164 11.62 12.72 -8.92
C ASP A 164 13.13 12.40 -8.86
N VAL A 165 13.53 11.23 -9.34
CA VAL A 165 14.94 10.81 -9.43
C VAL A 165 15.55 10.97 -10.83
N ALA A 166 14.78 11.51 -11.79
CA ALA A 166 15.17 11.66 -13.20
C ALA A 166 15.62 10.35 -13.90
N ASP A 167 15.04 9.20 -13.55
CA ASP A 167 15.30 7.90 -14.21
C ASP A 167 14.18 7.51 -15.20
N LEU A 168 13.41 8.48 -15.70
CA LEU A 168 12.30 8.21 -16.59
C LEU A 168 12.71 8.35 -18.06
N ASP A 169 12.34 7.37 -18.88
CA ASP A 169 12.46 7.46 -20.34
C ASP A 169 11.55 8.55 -20.91
N VAL A 170 11.91 9.12 -22.06
CA VAL A 170 11.16 10.21 -22.73
C VAL A 170 9.70 9.82 -22.96
N SER A 171 9.46 8.59 -23.42
CA SER A 171 8.10 8.09 -23.70
C SER A 171 7.25 8.02 -22.43
N LYS A 172 7.83 7.52 -21.34
CA LYS A 172 7.17 7.41 -20.02
C LYS A 172 6.93 8.78 -19.40
N HIS A 173 7.86 9.70 -19.58
CA HIS A 173 7.73 11.09 -19.13
C HIS A 173 6.59 11.80 -19.86
N GLN A 174 6.53 11.72 -21.19
CA GLN A 174 5.43 12.32 -21.97
C GLN A 174 4.08 11.72 -21.58
N PHE A 175 4.01 10.40 -21.40
CA PHE A 175 2.79 9.74 -20.92
C PHE A 175 2.37 10.27 -19.54
N LEU A 176 3.31 10.37 -18.59
CA LEU A 176 3.03 10.85 -17.24
C LEU A 176 2.49 12.28 -17.25
N ILE A 177 3.13 13.19 -18.00
CA ILE A 177 2.68 14.59 -18.09
C ILE A 177 1.27 14.66 -18.68
N ARG A 178 1.02 13.99 -19.82
CA ARG A 178 -0.31 13.96 -20.45
C ARG A 178 -1.38 13.40 -19.52
N PHE A 179 -1.03 12.36 -18.76
CA PHE A 179 -1.96 11.78 -17.79
C PHE A 179 -2.29 12.76 -16.66
N LEU A 180 -1.28 13.43 -16.09
CA LEU A 180 -1.48 14.40 -15.00
C LEU A 180 -2.21 15.66 -15.46
N ASP A 181 -2.01 16.07 -16.71
CA ASP A 181 -2.75 17.18 -17.32
C ASP A 181 -4.23 16.84 -17.50
N ALA A 182 -4.54 15.61 -17.92
CA ALA A 182 -5.92 15.14 -18.09
C ALA A 182 -6.61 14.81 -16.77
N HIS A 183 -5.85 14.31 -15.79
CA HIS A 183 -6.35 13.81 -14.51
C HIS A 183 -5.48 14.32 -13.35
N PRO A 184 -5.77 15.52 -12.82
CA PRO A 184 -5.07 16.07 -11.66
C PRO A 184 -5.12 15.12 -10.47
N LEU A 185 -4.03 15.06 -9.69
CA LEU A 185 -3.89 14.13 -8.56
C LEU A 185 -4.99 14.27 -7.51
N GLU A 186 -5.50 15.49 -7.31
CA GLU A 186 -6.57 15.80 -6.37
C GLU A 186 -7.93 15.23 -6.82
N SER A 187 -8.11 14.99 -8.12
CA SER A 187 -9.32 14.40 -8.68
C SER A 187 -9.36 12.88 -8.63
N LEU A 188 -8.26 12.23 -8.24
CA LEU A 188 -8.14 10.76 -8.23
C LEU A 188 -8.46 10.22 -6.83
N PRO A 189 -9.70 9.79 -6.55
CA PRO A 189 -10.07 9.26 -5.24
C PRO A 189 -9.30 7.98 -4.93
N VAL A 190 -8.74 7.91 -3.72
CA VAL A 190 -8.09 6.72 -3.17
C VAL A 190 -8.76 6.39 -1.83
N PRO A 191 -9.28 5.16 -1.64
CA PRO A 191 -9.93 4.77 -0.41
C PRO A 191 -8.90 4.69 0.72
N GLY A 192 -9.34 5.04 1.93
CA GLY A 192 -8.50 5.09 3.15
C GLY A 192 -7.58 3.87 3.34
N PRO A 193 -8.07 2.62 3.21
CA PRO A 193 -7.26 1.41 3.35
C PRO A 193 -6.07 1.31 2.38
N LEU A 194 -6.12 1.95 1.22
CA LEU A 194 -5.04 1.93 0.23
C LEU A 194 -4.01 3.04 0.43
N ILE A 195 -4.30 4.05 1.25
CA ILE A 195 -3.40 5.19 1.48
C ILE A 195 -2.02 4.75 1.97
N PRO A 196 -1.88 3.84 2.96
CA PRO A 196 -0.56 3.41 3.43
C PRO A 196 0.27 2.76 2.32
N LEU A 197 -0.37 1.96 1.46
CA LEU A 197 0.28 1.31 0.32
C LEU A 197 0.78 2.34 -0.69
N PHE A 198 -0.04 3.30 -1.08
CA PHE A 198 0.42 4.33 -2.03
C PHE A 198 1.50 5.24 -1.46
N LYS A 199 1.55 5.43 -0.13
CA LYS A 199 2.65 6.14 0.54
C LYS A 199 3.99 5.43 0.43
N THR A 200 4.02 4.10 0.30
CA THR A 200 5.29 3.36 0.12
C THR A 200 5.81 3.43 -1.33
N LEU A 201 4.95 3.78 -2.29
CA LEU A 201 5.31 3.97 -3.70
C LEU A 201 5.87 5.37 -3.96
N CYS A 202 6.83 5.81 -3.16
CA CYS A 202 7.50 7.09 -3.30
C CYS A 202 9.02 6.92 -3.46
N SER A 203 9.68 7.97 -3.94
CA SER A 203 11.12 8.10 -3.80
C SER A 203 11.45 8.48 -2.35
N SER A 204 12.47 7.85 -1.78
CA SER A 204 12.95 8.18 -0.44
C SER A 204 14.46 8.40 -0.44
N GLN A 205 14.90 9.41 0.30
CA GLN A 205 16.31 9.64 0.58
C GLN A 205 16.63 8.99 1.92
N PRO A 206 17.52 7.99 1.98
CA PRO A 206 17.99 7.44 3.25
C PRO A 206 18.65 8.54 4.10
N GLU A 207 18.55 8.43 5.43
CA GLU A 207 19.17 9.38 6.37
C GLU A 207 20.69 9.47 6.19
N ILE A 208 21.30 8.36 5.79
CA ILE A 208 22.74 8.29 5.56
C ILE A 208 23.05 8.93 4.19
N PRO A 209 23.77 10.07 4.15
CA PRO A 209 23.99 10.86 2.93
C PRO A 209 24.92 10.18 1.90
N THR A 210 25.52 9.05 2.27
CA THR A 210 26.37 8.26 1.36
C THR A 210 25.54 7.46 0.36
N TYR A 211 24.24 7.28 0.59
CA TYR A 211 23.32 6.61 -0.31
C TYR A 211 22.49 7.63 -1.10
N SER A 212 22.24 7.29 -2.36
CA SER A 212 21.32 8.02 -3.24
C SER A 212 19.86 7.76 -2.88
N LYS A 213 18.94 8.44 -3.57
CA LYS A 213 17.51 8.16 -3.48
C LYS A 213 17.21 6.71 -3.91
N VAL A 214 16.24 6.12 -3.22
CA VAL A 214 15.65 4.82 -3.54
C VAL A 214 14.26 5.07 -4.13
N TYR A 215 13.88 4.36 -5.20
CA TYR A 215 12.57 4.54 -5.83
C TYR A 215 12.01 3.21 -6.39
N PRO A 216 10.68 3.07 -6.52
CA PRO A 216 10.07 1.95 -7.22
C PRO A 216 10.35 2.02 -8.71
N LYS A 217 10.90 0.95 -9.29
CA LYS A 217 11.17 0.83 -10.73
C LYS A 217 10.24 -0.21 -11.33
N LEU A 218 9.53 0.20 -12.39
CA LEU A 218 8.74 -0.71 -13.21
C LEU A 218 9.68 -1.50 -14.15
N PRO A 219 9.42 -2.80 -14.37
CA PRO A 219 10.17 -3.60 -15.33
C PRO A 219 9.95 -3.09 -16.75
N ALA A 220 10.91 -3.37 -17.63
CA ALA A 220 10.79 -3.01 -19.05
C ALA A 220 9.67 -3.80 -19.75
N ILE A 221 9.42 -5.04 -19.30
CA ILE A 221 8.38 -5.93 -19.81
C ILE A 221 7.28 -5.97 -18.77
N ILE A 222 6.09 -5.48 -19.13
CA ILE A 222 5.04 -5.14 -18.16
C ILE A 222 3.99 -6.26 -17.99
N GLY A 223 4.32 -7.47 -18.44
CA GLY A 223 3.48 -8.65 -18.33
C GLY A 223 3.00 -9.18 -19.68
N PRO A 224 1.97 -10.05 -19.70
CA PRO A 224 1.51 -10.72 -20.90
C PRO A 224 0.59 -9.85 -21.76
N ASP A 225 0.93 -9.68 -23.04
CA ASP A 225 0.09 -8.95 -24.02
C ASP A 225 -1.16 -9.72 -24.48
N ARG A 226 -1.22 -11.02 -24.19
CA ARG A 226 -2.31 -11.92 -24.65
C ARG A 226 -2.80 -12.79 -23.52
N ARG A 227 -4.10 -13.11 -23.52
CA ARG A 227 -4.72 -14.07 -22.59
C ARG A 227 -3.98 -15.40 -22.52
N SER A 228 -3.51 -15.93 -23.66
CA SER A 228 -2.74 -17.18 -23.72
C SER A 228 -1.44 -17.14 -22.92
N ASN A 229 -0.88 -15.96 -22.67
CA ASN A 229 0.43 -15.77 -22.08
C ASN A 229 0.40 -15.59 -20.56
N PHE A 230 -0.80 -15.58 -19.94
CA PHE A 230 -0.96 -15.49 -18.49
C PHE A 230 -0.39 -16.68 -17.72
N ILE A 231 -0.19 -17.81 -18.38
CA ILE A 231 0.29 -19.07 -17.78
C ILE A 231 1.83 -19.17 -17.88
N ARG A 232 2.53 -18.13 -18.34
CA ARG A 232 4.00 -18.17 -18.36
C ARG A 232 4.55 -18.23 -16.93
N GLU A 233 5.55 -19.08 -16.72
CA GLU A 233 6.23 -19.38 -15.43
C GLU A 233 7.06 -18.20 -14.86
N ALA A 234 6.87 -16.98 -15.35
CA ALA A 234 7.62 -15.82 -14.94
C ALA A 234 7.06 -15.31 -13.59
N THR A 235 7.74 -15.62 -12.49
CA THR A 235 7.30 -15.30 -11.12
C THR A 235 7.20 -13.79 -10.85
N ASP A 236 7.96 -12.99 -11.59
CA ASP A 236 7.96 -11.53 -11.57
C ASP A 236 6.70 -10.92 -12.19
N ALA A 237 6.08 -11.60 -13.15
CA ALA A 237 4.84 -11.15 -13.79
C ALA A 237 3.65 -11.06 -12.83
N PHE A 238 3.70 -11.77 -11.69
CA PHE A 238 2.65 -11.75 -10.67
C PHE A 238 2.86 -10.68 -9.59
N LEU A 239 3.99 -9.98 -9.60
CA LEU A 239 4.27 -8.95 -8.59
C LEU A 239 3.63 -7.60 -8.93
N LEU A 240 3.22 -7.39 -10.17
CA LEU A 240 2.66 -6.12 -10.63
C LEU A 240 1.17 -6.24 -10.92
N PRO A 241 0.43 -5.11 -10.86
CA PRO A 241 -0.97 -5.11 -11.22
C PRO A 241 -1.10 -5.55 -12.68
N ASN A 242 -1.94 -6.55 -12.93
CA ASN A 242 -2.07 -7.18 -14.25
C ASN A 242 -2.94 -6.35 -15.21
N VAL A 243 -2.53 -5.11 -15.48
CA VAL A 243 -3.22 -4.17 -16.38
C VAL A 243 -3.33 -4.75 -17.80
N PRO A 244 -2.25 -5.23 -18.45
CA PRO A 244 -2.33 -5.76 -19.81
C PRO A 244 -3.26 -6.97 -19.86
N GLY A 245 -3.25 -7.79 -18.80
CA GLY A 245 -4.13 -8.92 -18.71
C GLY A 245 -5.61 -8.54 -18.61
N ILE A 246 -5.94 -7.55 -17.78
CA ILE A 246 -7.34 -7.07 -17.68
C ILE A 246 -7.80 -6.54 -19.04
N PHE A 247 -6.97 -5.79 -19.76
CA PHE A 247 -7.29 -5.33 -21.12
C PHE A 247 -7.50 -6.49 -22.09
N ALA A 248 -6.57 -7.46 -22.14
CA ALA A 248 -6.71 -8.63 -23.00
C ALA A 248 -7.97 -9.45 -22.70
N LEU A 249 -8.41 -9.47 -21.43
CA LEU A 249 -9.65 -10.13 -21.03
C LEU A 249 -10.89 -9.34 -21.50
N LEU A 250 -10.88 -8.01 -21.34
CA LEU A 250 -11.95 -7.12 -21.81
C LEU A 250 -12.08 -7.15 -23.33
N GLU A 251 -10.97 -7.08 -24.06
CA GLU A 251 -10.93 -7.19 -25.52
C GLU A 251 -11.48 -8.54 -25.99
N ASN A 252 -11.07 -9.63 -25.34
CA ASN A 252 -11.58 -10.96 -25.67
C ASN A 252 -13.09 -11.07 -25.41
N LEU A 253 -13.59 -10.55 -24.27
CA LEU A 253 -15.03 -10.51 -24.00
C LEU A 253 -15.78 -9.69 -25.05
N ASN A 254 -15.27 -8.51 -25.39
CA ASN A 254 -15.83 -7.66 -26.41
C ASN A 254 -15.90 -8.38 -27.77
N SER A 255 -14.84 -9.11 -28.14
CA SER A 255 -14.80 -9.89 -29.38
C SER A 255 -15.81 -11.04 -29.41
N ILE A 256 -16.11 -11.63 -28.25
CA ILE A 256 -17.08 -12.74 -28.15
C ILE A 256 -18.52 -12.23 -28.19
N ILE A 257 -18.78 -11.09 -27.56
CA ILE A 257 -20.11 -10.48 -27.47
C ILE A 257 -20.51 -9.82 -28.79
N ASN A 258 -19.56 -9.19 -29.48
CA ASN A 258 -19.81 -8.45 -30.72
C ASN A 258 -19.38 -9.21 -32.00
N ALA A 259 -19.19 -10.53 -31.91
CA ALA A 259 -18.94 -11.38 -33.08
C ALA A 259 -20.21 -11.57 -33.93
N ASP A 260 -20.05 -11.93 -35.21
CA ASP A 260 -21.16 -12.31 -36.11
C ASP A 260 -22.05 -13.42 -35.54
N GLN A 261 -21.47 -14.29 -34.71
CA GLN A 261 -22.19 -15.27 -33.89
C GLN A 261 -21.86 -15.04 -32.42
N PRO A 262 -22.59 -14.15 -31.73
CA PRO A 262 -22.28 -13.80 -30.36
C PRO A 262 -22.47 -15.02 -29.45
N ARG A 263 -21.44 -15.36 -28.66
CA ARG A 263 -21.52 -16.48 -27.71
C ARG A 263 -21.84 -15.97 -26.32
N PHE A 264 -23.13 -15.97 -26.00
CA PHE A 264 -23.57 -15.71 -24.63
C PHE A 264 -23.39 -16.96 -23.75
N PRO A 265 -23.10 -16.79 -22.45
CA PRO A 265 -23.01 -17.91 -21.51
C PRO A 265 -24.32 -18.72 -21.50
N LYS A 266 -24.22 -20.05 -21.60
CA LYS A 266 -25.40 -20.94 -21.56
C LYS A 266 -25.98 -21.05 -20.14
N LYS A 267 -27.30 -21.21 -20.04
CA LYS A 267 -28.06 -21.47 -18.80
C LYS A 267 -27.42 -22.58 -17.96
N GLY A 268 -27.23 -22.34 -16.65
CA GLY A 268 -26.65 -23.29 -15.69
C GLY A 268 -25.22 -23.01 -15.23
N ALA A 269 -24.53 -22.03 -15.84
CA ALA A 269 -23.18 -21.61 -15.43
C ALA A 269 -23.15 -20.36 -14.53
N HIS A 270 -24.29 -19.65 -14.36
CA HIS A 270 -24.48 -18.58 -13.38
C HIS A 270 -25.78 -18.81 -12.59
N ILE A 271 -25.81 -18.31 -11.34
CA ILE A 271 -26.88 -18.53 -10.35
C ILE A 271 -28.25 -18.27 -11.00
N PRO A 272 -29.15 -19.25 -11.02
CA PRO A 272 -30.40 -19.13 -11.76
C PRO A 272 -31.32 -18.11 -11.10
N VAL A 273 -31.78 -17.12 -11.87
CA VAL A 273 -33.10 -16.54 -11.62
C VAL A 273 -34.10 -17.62 -12.02
N THR A 274 -34.84 -18.16 -11.05
CA THR A 274 -35.93 -19.12 -11.29
C THR A 274 -37.01 -18.44 -12.12
N ALA A 275 -36.88 -18.52 -13.44
CA ALA A 275 -37.86 -18.01 -14.37
C ALA A 275 -39.06 -18.97 -14.41
N THR A 276 -40.09 -18.69 -13.62
CA THR A 276 -41.43 -19.20 -13.89
C THR A 276 -41.92 -18.48 -15.15
N ALA A 277 -42.18 -19.22 -16.24
CA ALA A 277 -42.44 -18.67 -17.58
C ALA A 277 -43.62 -17.67 -17.68
N LEU A 278 -44.41 -17.53 -16.62
CA LEU A 278 -45.60 -16.68 -16.54
C LEU A 278 -45.48 -15.54 -15.51
N GLN A 279 -44.33 -15.39 -14.85
CA GLN A 279 -44.12 -14.34 -13.86
C GLN A 279 -43.17 -13.29 -14.40
N ALA A 280 -43.51 -12.02 -14.15
CA ALA A 280 -42.62 -10.90 -14.43
C ALA A 280 -41.27 -11.17 -13.75
N THR A 281 -40.18 -11.03 -14.49
CA THR A 281 -38.85 -11.22 -13.93
C THR A 281 -38.56 -9.99 -13.08
N ILE A 282 -38.49 -10.17 -11.77
CA ILE A 282 -38.18 -9.10 -10.83
C ILE A 282 -36.68 -9.10 -10.63
N PHE A 283 -35.99 -8.10 -11.16
CA PHE A 283 -34.57 -7.88 -10.89
C PHE A 283 -34.43 -6.66 -9.98
N GLY A 284 -34.13 -6.93 -8.70
CA GLY A 284 -34.13 -5.88 -7.67
C GLY A 284 -35.53 -5.28 -7.48
N HIS A 285 -35.72 -4.02 -7.90
CA HIS A 285 -37.00 -3.30 -7.80
C HIS A 285 -37.66 -3.02 -9.16
N HIS A 286 -37.01 -3.40 -10.26
CA HIS A 286 -37.58 -3.24 -11.59
C HIS A 286 -38.33 -4.52 -11.96
N THR A 287 -39.61 -4.36 -12.25
CA THR A 287 -40.44 -5.44 -12.77
C THR A 287 -40.40 -5.34 -14.28
N PHE A 288 -39.77 -6.32 -14.93
CA PHE A 288 -39.80 -6.40 -16.39
C PHE A 288 -41.15 -7.03 -16.79
N PRO A 289 -42.09 -6.27 -17.37
CA PRO A 289 -43.37 -6.82 -17.80
C PRO A 289 -43.11 -7.89 -18.84
N VAL A 290 -43.84 -9.01 -18.78
CA VAL A 290 -43.72 -10.07 -19.78
C VAL A 290 -44.31 -9.52 -21.09
N PRO A 291 -43.50 -9.27 -22.14
CA PRO A 291 -44.04 -8.86 -23.43
C PRO A 291 -44.96 -9.98 -23.95
N ALA A 292 -46.15 -9.63 -24.45
CA ALA A 292 -47.12 -10.60 -24.95
C ALA A 292 -46.56 -11.47 -26.09
N ASP A 293 -45.61 -10.90 -26.85
CA ASP A 293 -44.98 -11.52 -28.02
C ASP A 293 -43.52 -11.91 -27.76
N ARG A 294 -43.13 -12.13 -26.49
CA ARG A 294 -41.73 -12.43 -26.14
C ARG A 294 -41.27 -13.71 -26.82
N THR A 295 -40.43 -13.57 -27.84
CA THR A 295 -39.86 -14.73 -28.52
C THR A 295 -38.88 -15.44 -27.59
N ASP A 296 -38.57 -16.70 -27.87
CA ASP A 296 -37.51 -17.38 -27.14
C ASP A 296 -36.17 -16.67 -27.28
N LEU A 297 -35.96 -15.81 -28.28
CA LEU A 297 -34.74 -15.02 -28.43
C LEU A 297 -34.71 -13.81 -27.47
N ASP A 298 -35.84 -13.12 -27.31
CA ASP A 298 -36.02 -11.97 -26.40
C ASP A 298 -36.01 -12.36 -24.91
N LYS A 299 -36.03 -13.66 -24.60
CA LYS A 299 -35.80 -14.17 -23.24
C LYS A 299 -34.35 -14.02 -22.78
N TRP A 300 -33.41 -13.79 -23.69
CA TRP A 300 -31.97 -13.88 -23.40
C TRP A 300 -31.15 -12.65 -23.84
N SER A 301 -31.78 -11.62 -24.42
CA SER A 301 -31.12 -10.43 -25.00
C SER A 301 -31.21 -9.15 -24.15
N GLU A 302 -31.69 -9.23 -22.91
CA GLU A 302 -31.66 -8.12 -21.94
C GLU A 302 -30.74 -8.45 -20.75
#